data_AF-A0AAW0PDE4-F1
#
_entry.id   AF-A0AAW0PDE4-F1
#
_cell.length_a   1.000
_cell.length_b   1.000
_cell.length_c   1.000
_cell.angle_alpha   90.00
_cell.angle_beta   90.00
_cell.angle_gamma   90.00
#
_symmetry.space_group_name_H-M   'P 1'
#
loop_
_entity.id
_entity.type
_entity.pdbx_description
1 polymer ?
#
loop_
_entity_poly.entity_id
_entity_poly.type
_entity_poly.pdbx_seq_one_letter_code
_entity_poly.pdbx_strand_id
1 'polypeptide(L)'
;MKKKKRKRRKKDEKEKEEGKRKEEDEEEEEKEEEEKEEDEEEEKEKTKKKKKKRKRRRKKKTKKNKKKKKEKEEEDEEEEKKEKKTKKKKEKEEEEKEEDKEEEKEGKRRRRRKRRKRRRKKEEEEDDEEEEEEEKEEEKIDLQRLQRNGQNPKSAKSRVIQDDSLFLVPYPAHYSLIIDEPRRCEQDKPFLVLLVPVSPAQDVPGHHQTDLGQADVRAGQTGAALLPVRDRY
;
A
#
# COMPACT_ATOMS: atom_id res chain seq x y z
N MET A 1 -24.97 73.76 -103.23
CA MET A 1 -25.41 72.47 -102.63
C MET A 1 -24.27 71.50 -102.20
N LYS A 2 -23.08 71.50 -102.82
CA LYS A 2 -21.99 70.53 -102.50
C LYS A 2 -21.43 70.60 -101.05
N LYS A 3 -21.36 71.78 -100.42
CA LYS A 3 -20.84 71.97 -99.04
C LYS A 3 -21.70 71.30 -97.94
N LYS A 4 -23.04 71.33 -98.06
CA LYS A 4 -23.97 70.67 -97.11
C LYS A 4 -23.84 69.13 -97.16
N LYS A 5 -23.61 68.57 -98.35
CA LYS A 5 -23.43 67.11 -98.54
C LYS A 5 -22.13 66.59 -97.91
N ARG A 6 -21.06 67.40 -97.91
CA ARG A 6 -19.77 67.08 -97.26
C ARG A 6 -19.84 67.13 -95.72
N LYS A 7 -20.63 68.06 -95.15
CA LYS A 7 -20.84 68.14 -93.69
C LYS A 7 -21.62 66.94 -93.14
N ARG A 8 -22.63 66.44 -93.86
CA ARG A 8 -23.38 65.24 -93.46
C ARG A 8 -22.49 63.99 -93.46
N ARG A 9 -21.73 63.76 -94.55
CA ARG A 9 -20.77 62.65 -94.63
C ARG A 9 -19.74 62.64 -93.49
N LYS A 10 -19.20 63.80 -93.10
CA LYS A 10 -18.28 63.90 -91.95
C LYS A 10 -18.95 63.58 -90.61
N LYS A 11 -20.25 63.88 -90.46
CA LYS A 11 -21.01 63.55 -89.24
C LYS A 11 -21.28 62.05 -89.17
N ASP A 12 -21.70 61.47 -90.29
CA ASP A 12 -21.97 60.04 -90.40
C ASP A 12 -20.68 59.20 -90.20
N GLU A 13 -19.53 59.67 -90.73
CA GLU A 13 -18.22 59.04 -90.46
C GLU A 13 -17.83 59.13 -88.97
N LYS A 14 -18.03 60.28 -88.33
CA LYS A 14 -17.72 60.47 -86.91
C LYS A 14 -18.59 59.59 -86.00
N GLU A 15 -19.88 59.50 -86.28
CA GLU A 15 -20.81 58.63 -85.52
C GLU A 15 -20.46 57.15 -85.70
N LYS A 16 -20.03 56.77 -86.91
CA LYS A 16 -19.57 55.40 -87.19
C LYS A 16 -18.25 55.08 -86.49
N GLU A 17 -17.34 56.05 -86.37
CA GLU A 17 -16.09 55.90 -85.63
C GLU A 17 -16.31 55.84 -84.11
N GLU A 18 -17.21 56.67 -83.56
CA GLU A 18 -17.61 56.60 -82.15
C GLU A 18 -18.32 55.29 -81.81
N GLY A 19 -19.17 54.77 -82.71
CA GLY A 19 -19.80 53.46 -82.53
C GLY A 19 -18.79 52.33 -82.45
N LYS A 20 -17.77 52.33 -83.32
CA LYS A 20 -16.69 51.34 -83.28
C LYS A 20 -15.87 51.38 -82.00
N ARG A 21 -15.54 52.58 -81.51
CA ARG A 21 -14.78 52.73 -80.26
C ARG A 21 -15.55 52.17 -79.06
N LYS A 22 -16.87 52.39 -79.00
CA LYS A 22 -17.71 51.83 -77.94
C LYS A 22 -17.77 50.30 -78.00
N GLU A 23 -17.87 49.74 -79.20
CA GLU A 23 -17.87 48.29 -79.40
C GLU A 23 -16.51 47.68 -79.00
N GLU A 24 -15.40 48.36 -79.32
CA GLU A 24 -14.04 47.97 -78.87
C GLU A 24 -13.88 48.08 -77.35
N ASP A 25 -14.39 49.16 -76.72
CA ASP A 25 -14.34 49.35 -75.26
C ASP A 25 -15.19 48.27 -74.53
N GLU A 26 -16.38 47.93 -75.05
CA GLU A 26 -17.25 46.87 -74.50
C GLU A 26 -16.59 45.49 -74.63
N GLU A 27 -15.96 45.19 -75.78
CA GLU A 27 -15.24 43.92 -75.99
C GLU A 27 -13.98 43.80 -75.08
N GLU A 28 -13.32 44.92 -74.76
CA GLU A 28 -12.19 44.95 -73.82
C GLU A 28 -12.67 44.73 -72.37
N GLU A 29 -13.80 45.32 -71.97
CA GLU A 29 -14.40 45.12 -70.65
C GLU A 29 -14.85 43.66 -70.44
N GLU A 30 -15.50 43.04 -71.44
CA GLU A 30 -15.88 41.62 -71.39
C GLU A 30 -14.65 40.71 -71.24
N LYS A 31 -13.56 40.96 -71.97
CA LYS A 31 -12.31 40.20 -71.85
C LYS A 31 -11.67 40.37 -70.47
N GLU A 32 -11.67 41.57 -69.92
CA GLU A 32 -11.16 41.82 -68.57
C GLU A 32 -11.99 41.09 -67.50
N GLU A 33 -13.31 41.00 -67.67
CA GLU A 33 -14.17 40.24 -66.74
C GLU A 33 -13.91 38.74 -66.84
N GLU A 34 -13.77 38.18 -68.05
CA GLU A 34 -13.41 36.76 -68.25
C GLU A 34 -12.06 36.42 -67.61
N GLU A 35 -11.02 37.26 -67.83
CA GLU A 35 -9.70 37.04 -67.20
C GLU A 35 -9.78 37.08 -65.66
N LYS A 36 -10.56 38.00 -65.08
CA LYS A 36 -10.78 38.08 -63.63
C LYS A 36 -11.49 36.84 -63.09
N GLU A 37 -12.48 36.32 -63.81
CA GLU A 37 -13.18 35.10 -63.40
C GLU A 37 -12.25 33.87 -63.43
N GLU A 38 -11.43 33.73 -64.47
CA GLU A 38 -10.45 32.65 -64.58
C GLU A 38 -9.42 32.69 -63.44
N ASP A 39 -8.87 33.87 -63.13
CA ASP A 39 -7.94 34.07 -62.01
C ASP A 39 -8.59 33.73 -60.65
N GLU A 40 -9.85 34.14 -60.44
CA GLU A 40 -10.60 33.79 -59.25
C GLU A 40 -10.85 32.28 -59.12
N GLU A 41 -11.18 31.60 -60.22
CA GLU A 41 -11.37 30.15 -60.23
C GLU A 41 -10.07 29.42 -59.89
N GLU A 42 -8.94 29.86 -60.45
CA GLU A 42 -7.63 29.28 -60.18
C GLU A 42 -7.23 29.46 -58.71
N GLU A 43 -7.47 30.64 -58.12
CA GLU A 43 -7.27 30.88 -56.68
C GLU A 43 -8.17 30.00 -55.81
N LYS A 44 -9.45 29.86 -56.16
CA LYS A 44 -10.40 28.97 -55.47
C LYS A 44 -9.91 27.51 -55.54
N GLU A 45 -9.36 27.07 -56.67
CA GLU A 45 -8.81 25.72 -56.81
C GLU A 45 -7.51 25.52 -55.99
N LYS A 46 -6.59 26.49 -56.02
CA LYS A 46 -5.35 26.51 -55.21
C LYS A 46 -5.67 26.45 -53.72
N THR A 47 -6.66 27.22 -53.25
CA THR A 47 -7.07 27.20 -51.83
C THR A 47 -7.75 25.88 -51.43
N LYS A 48 -8.58 25.28 -52.30
CA LYS A 48 -9.17 23.93 -52.11
C LYS A 48 -8.06 22.87 -51.99
N LYS A 49 -7.07 22.87 -52.90
CA LYS A 49 -5.90 21.97 -52.87
C LYS A 49 -5.09 22.14 -51.58
N LYS A 50 -4.82 23.39 -51.15
CA LYS A 50 -4.11 23.72 -49.89
C LYS A 50 -4.89 23.23 -48.65
N LYS A 51 -6.20 23.46 -48.59
CA LYS A 51 -7.10 22.97 -47.52
C LYS A 51 -7.09 21.43 -47.46
N LYS A 52 -7.18 20.73 -48.60
CA LYS A 52 -7.10 19.25 -48.69
C LYS A 52 -5.75 18.71 -48.20
N LYS A 53 -4.64 19.34 -48.61
CA LYS A 53 -3.27 19.00 -48.13
C LYS A 53 -3.13 19.19 -46.62
N ARG A 54 -3.64 20.30 -46.06
CA ARG A 54 -3.64 20.57 -44.60
C ARG A 54 -4.46 19.53 -43.83
N LYS A 55 -5.66 19.18 -44.32
CA LYS A 55 -6.50 18.11 -43.72
C LYS A 55 -5.78 16.76 -43.71
N ARG A 56 -5.14 16.35 -44.82
CA ARG A 56 -4.34 15.11 -44.90
C ARG A 56 -3.17 15.11 -43.91
N ARG A 57 -2.43 16.23 -43.78
CA ARG A 57 -1.34 16.37 -42.81
C ARG A 57 -1.83 16.26 -41.36
N ARG A 58 -2.95 16.91 -41.01
CA ARG A 58 -3.57 16.78 -39.68
C ARG A 58 -3.96 15.33 -39.37
N LYS A 59 -4.65 14.64 -40.30
CA LYS A 59 -5.01 13.22 -40.15
C LYS A 59 -3.78 12.32 -39.98
N LYS A 60 -2.68 12.56 -40.71
CA LYS A 60 -1.42 11.81 -40.52
C LYS A 60 -0.80 12.08 -39.14
N LYS A 61 -0.77 13.34 -38.68
CA LYS A 61 -0.25 13.70 -37.35
C LYS A 61 -1.07 13.05 -36.22
N THR A 62 -2.41 13.10 -36.29
CA THR A 62 -3.25 12.47 -35.26
C THR A 62 -3.11 10.95 -35.24
N LYS A 63 -3.02 10.29 -36.41
CA LYS A 63 -2.72 8.86 -36.49
C LYS A 63 -1.36 8.51 -35.89
N LYS A 64 -0.30 9.29 -36.18
CA LYS A 64 1.04 9.09 -35.60
C LYS A 64 1.02 9.26 -34.08
N ASN A 65 0.36 10.29 -33.57
CA ASN A 65 0.24 10.52 -32.13
C ASN A 65 -0.57 9.40 -31.44
N LYS A 66 -1.66 8.92 -32.06
CA LYS A 66 -2.44 7.79 -31.53
C LYS A 66 -1.62 6.50 -31.48
N LYS A 67 -0.80 6.22 -32.51
CA LYS A 67 0.12 5.07 -32.53
C LYS A 67 1.16 5.17 -31.41
N LYS A 68 1.82 6.33 -31.28
CA LYS A 68 2.81 6.57 -30.21
C LYS A 68 2.20 6.46 -28.82
N LYS A 69 0.96 6.92 -28.62
CA LYS A 69 0.26 6.77 -27.34
C LYS A 69 -0.01 5.30 -27.01
N LYS A 70 -0.47 4.51 -27.98
CA LYS A 70 -0.73 3.07 -27.81
C LYS A 70 0.56 2.30 -27.52
N GLU A 71 1.65 2.59 -28.22
CA GLU A 71 2.97 1.99 -27.95
C GLU A 71 3.44 2.30 -26.54
N LYS A 72 3.28 3.54 -26.08
CA LYS A 72 3.62 3.91 -24.70
C LYS A 72 2.74 3.20 -23.65
N GLU A 73 1.44 3.12 -23.87
CA GLU A 73 0.52 2.38 -22.98
C GLU A 73 0.89 0.89 -22.90
N GLU A 74 1.32 0.27 -24.01
CA GLU A 74 1.79 -1.12 -24.03
C GLU A 74 3.11 -1.30 -23.28
N GLU A 75 4.05 -0.35 -23.39
CA GLU A 75 5.32 -0.34 -22.63
C GLU A 75 5.07 -0.21 -21.12
N ASP A 76 4.20 0.73 -20.71
CA ASP A 76 3.84 0.97 -19.30
C ASP A 76 3.17 -0.29 -18.69
N GLU A 77 2.29 -0.98 -19.44
CA GLU A 77 1.68 -2.25 -19.00
C GLU A 77 2.69 -3.40 -18.86
N GLU A 78 3.71 -3.45 -19.72
CA GLU A 78 4.75 -4.48 -19.65
C GLU A 78 5.66 -4.26 -18.42
N GLU A 79 5.99 -3.00 -18.12
CA GLU A 79 6.76 -2.62 -16.93
C GLU A 79 6.02 -2.99 -15.64
N GLU A 80 4.72 -2.66 -15.55
CA GLU A 80 3.89 -3.03 -14.39
C GLU A 80 3.82 -4.56 -14.18
N LYS A 81 3.74 -5.33 -15.27
CA LYS A 81 3.77 -6.81 -15.21
C LYS A 81 5.12 -7.34 -14.72
N LYS A 82 6.23 -6.71 -15.11
CA LYS A 82 7.58 -7.07 -14.62
C LYS A 82 7.73 -6.76 -13.14
N GLU A 83 7.29 -5.58 -12.69
CA GLU A 83 7.33 -5.18 -11.29
C GLU A 83 6.53 -6.15 -10.41
N LYS A 84 5.28 -6.47 -10.78
CA LYS A 84 4.44 -7.45 -10.07
C LYS A 84 5.10 -8.83 -9.97
N LYS A 85 5.75 -9.31 -11.04
CA LYS A 85 6.49 -10.58 -11.02
C LYS A 85 7.69 -10.54 -10.07
N THR A 86 8.44 -9.45 -10.05
CA THR A 86 9.58 -9.29 -9.13
C THR A 86 9.15 -9.22 -7.67
N LYS A 87 8.08 -8.49 -7.37
CA LYS A 87 7.50 -8.42 -6.02
C LYS A 87 7.03 -9.79 -5.53
N LYS A 88 6.27 -10.53 -6.36
CA LYS A 88 5.81 -11.89 -6.03
C LYS A 88 6.97 -12.86 -5.82
N LYS A 89 8.05 -12.75 -6.61
CA LYS A 89 9.25 -13.57 -6.42
C LYS A 89 9.93 -13.28 -5.08
N LYS A 90 10.03 -12.00 -4.70
CA LYS A 90 10.62 -11.57 -3.43
C LYS A 90 9.80 -12.04 -2.23
N GLU A 91 8.47 -11.90 -2.29
CA GLU A 91 7.56 -12.40 -1.24
C GLU A 91 7.73 -13.92 -1.04
N LYS A 92 7.79 -14.70 -2.13
CA LYS A 92 8.01 -16.14 -2.07
C LYS A 92 9.39 -16.51 -1.48
N GLU A 93 10.43 -15.74 -1.79
CA GLU A 93 11.77 -15.96 -1.23
C GLU A 93 11.85 -15.59 0.26
N GLU A 94 11.08 -14.59 0.70
CA GLU A 94 10.96 -14.24 2.11
C GLU A 94 10.19 -15.30 2.90
N GLU A 95 9.11 -15.85 2.35
CA GLU A 95 8.33 -16.96 2.91
C GLU A 95 9.20 -18.23 3.10
N GLU A 96 9.94 -18.63 2.07
CA GLU A 96 10.87 -19.78 2.14
C GLU A 96 11.94 -19.58 3.23
N LYS A 97 12.46 -18.35 3.39
CA LYS A 97 13.43 -18.01 4.45
C LYS A 97 12.83 -18.04 5.86
N GLU A 98 11.53 -17.79 6.01
CA GLU A 98 10.85 -17.89 7.30
C GLU A 98 10.59 -19.34 7.68
N GLU A 99 10.19 -20.19 6.73
CA GLU A 99 10.04 -21.63 6.92
C GLU A 99 11.36 -22.27 7.38
N ASP A 100 12.48 -21.98 6.69
CA ASP A 100 13.81 -22.49 7.06
C ASP A 100 14.20 -22.09 8.51
N LYS A 101 13.88 -20.86 8.92
CA LYS A 101 14.15 -20.37 10.28
C LYS A 101 13.29 -21.07 11.31
N GLU A 102 12.04 -21.40 10.98
CA GLU A 102 11.13 -22.13 11.87
C GLU A 102 11.60 -23.57 12.06
N GLU A 103 11.96 -24.27 10.98
CA GLU A 103 12.52 -25.62 11.05
C GLU A 103 13.80 -25.66 11.89
N GLU A 104 14.70 -24.66 11.73
CA GLU A 104 15.92 -24.58 12.52
C GLU A 104 15.62 -24.38 14.03
N LYS A 105 14.64 -23.53 14.36
CA LYS A 105 14.18 -23.33 15.74
C LYS A 105 13.55 -24.60 16.31
N GLU A 106 12.74 -25.31 15.53
CA GLU A 106 12.14 -26.58 15.94
C GLU A 106 13.22 -27.65 16.19
N GLY A 107 14.20 -27.76 15.28
CA GLY A 107 15.37 -28.63 15.43
C GLY A 107 16.13 -28.35 16.72
N LYS A 108 16.39 -27.07 17.04
CA LYS A 108 17.00 -26.65 18.31
C LYS A 108 16.15 -27.04 19.52
N ARG A 109 14.83 -26.85 19.48
CA ARG A 109 13.89 -27.26 20.54
C ARG A 109 13.92 -28.78 20.74
N ARG A 110 13.89 -29.57 19.66
CA ARG A 110 13.97 -31.05 19.70
C ARG A 110 15.27 -31.53 20.32
N ARG A 111 16.41 -30.93 19.94
CA ARG A 111 17.73 -31.24 20.54
C ARG A 111 17.75 -30.93 22.05
N ARG A 112 17.22 -29.77 22.48
CA ARG A 112 17.11 -29.41 23.90
C ARG A 112 16.24 -30.39 24.69
N ARG A 113 15.08 -30.79 24.15
CA ARG A 113 14.20 -31.81 24.77
C ARG A 113 14.91 -33.15 24.94
N LYS A 114 15.64 -33.63 23.91
CA LYS A 114 16.43 -34.87 23.99
C LYS A 114 17.52 -34.80 25.06
N ARG A 115 18.24 -33.67 25.16
CA ARG A 115 19.25 -33.46 26.22
C ARG A 115 18.64 -33.50 27.62
N ARG A 116 17.49 -32.86 27.84
CA ARG A 116 16.78 -32.91 29.13
C ARG A 116 16.34 -34.32 29.51
N LYS A 117 15.79 -35.09 28.56
CA LYS A 117 15.43 -36.50 28.81
C LYS A 117 16.62 -37.36 29.22
N ARG A 118 17.78 -37.18 28.58
CA ARG A 118 19.01 -37.90 28.93
C ARG A 118 19.53 -37.53 30.32
N ARG A 119 19.38 -36.27 30.75
CA ARG A 119 19.77 -35.85 32.10
C ARG A 119 18.89 -36.50 33.16
N ARG A 120 17.56 -36.44 32.98
CA ARG A 120 16.61 -37.09 33.90
C ARG A 120 16.86 -38.58 34.03
N LYS A 121 17.07 -39.28 32.91
CA LYS A 121 17.40 -40.71 32.94
C LYS A 121 18.68 -41.02 33.73
N LYS A 122 19.66 -40.11 33.68
CA LYS A 122 20.93 -40.25 34.41
C LYS A 122 20.74 -39.96 35.90
N GLU A 123 19.91 -38.97 36.24
CA GLU A 123 19.52 -38.67 37.62
C GLU A 123 18.75 -39.86 38.23
N GLU A 124 17.78 -40.42 37.51
CA GLU A 124 17.05 -41.64 37.91
C GLU A 124 17.99 -42.86 38.12
N GLU A 125 18.98 -43.06 37.23
CA GLU A 125 19.99 -44.12 37.39
C GLU A 125 20.94 -43.88 38.57
N GLU A 126 21.21 -42.63 38.95
CA GLU A 126 22.04 -42.28 40.12
C GLU A 126 21.26 -42.48 41.43
N ASP A 127 19.97 -42.12 41.46
CA ASP A 127 19.09 -42.32 42.61
C ASP A 127 18.90 -43.82 42.92
N ASP A 128 18.73 -44.66 41.88
CA ASP A 128 18.62 -46.13 42.02
C ASP A 128 19.91 -46.76 42.62
N GLU A 129 21.10 -46.22 42.28
CA GLU A 129 22.37 -46.69 42.83
C GLU A 129 22.54 -46.29 44.31
N GLU A 130 22.06 -45.09 44.71
CA GLU A 130 22.09 -44.63 46.10
C GLU A 130 21.15 -45.45 47.00
N GLU A 131 19.93 -45.76 46.53
CA GLU A 131 19.00 -46.65 47.26
C GLU A 131 19.62 -48.05 47.47
N GLU A 132 20.30 -48.62 46.46
CA GLU A 132 20.95 -49.93 46.59
C GLU A 132 22.15 -49.90 47.58
N GLU A 133 22.85 -48.77 47.71
CA GLU A 133 23.89 -48.58 48.72
C GLU A 133 23.30 -48.41 50.13
N GLU A 134 22.22 -47.63 50.29
CA GLU A 134 21.50 -47.47 51.55
C GLU A 134 20.94 -48.81 52.07
N GLU A 135 20.30 -49.60 51.21
CA GLU A 135 19.79 -50.94 51.57
C GLU A 135 20.91 -51.87 52.08
N LYS A 136 22.09 -51.84 51.42
CA LYS A 136 23.26 -52.63 51.85
C LYS A 136 23.82 -52.16 53.19
N GLU A 137 23.79 -50.85 53.47
CA GLU A 137 24.26 -50.30 54.75
C GLU A 137 23.27 -50.61 55.88
N GLU A 138 21.96 -50.51 55.65
CA GLU A 138 20.94 -50.92 56.62
C GLU A 138 21.03 -52.41 56.97
N GLU A 139 21.17 -53.29 55.97
CA GLU A 139 21.34 -54.73 56.20
C GLU A 139 22.54 -55.01 57.12
N LYS A 140 23.65 -54.28 56.91
CA LYS A 140 24.86 -54.38 57.72
C LYS A 140 24.66 -53.88 59.16
N ILE A 141 23.91 -52.80 59.34
CA ILE A 141 23.55 -52.27 60.67
C ILE A 141 22.68 -53.27 61.43
N ASP A 142 21.70 -53.88 60.76
CA ASP A 142 20.79 -54.85 61.39
C ASP A 142 21.49 -56.16 61.76
N LEU A 143 22.37 -56.67 60.90
CA LEU A 143 23.30 -57.76 61.25
C LEU A 143 24.12 -57.43 62.51
N GLN A 144 24.59 -56.19 62.63
CA GLN A 144 25.33 -55.75 63.82
C GLN A 144 24.44 -55.57 65.06
N ARG A 145 23.19 -55.09 64.90
CA ARG A 145 22.21 -54.97 65.99
C ARG A 145 21.77 -56.33 66.51
N LEU A 146 21.57 -57.33 65.65
CA LEU A 146 21.25 -58.70 66.07
C LEU A 146 22.35 -59.32 66.92
N GLN A 147 23.62 -58.98 66.65
CA GLN A 147 24.73 -59.38 67.51
C GLN A 147 24.70 -58.68 68.89
N ARG A 148 24.20 -57.45 68.99
CA ARG A 148 24.16 -56.67 70.25
C ARG A 148 22.89 -56.90 71.08
N ASN A 149 21.74 -57.10 70.45
CA ASN A 149 20.42 -57.15 71.11
C ASN A 149 20.03 -58.53 71.66
N GLY A 150 20.98 -59.45 71.83
CA GLY A 150 20.78 -60.64 72.65
C GLY A 150 20.51 -60.37 74.14
N GLN A 151 20.38 -59.09 74.57
CA GLN A 151 20.19 -58.72 75.96
C GLN A 151 19.16 -57.58 76.12
N ASN A 152 17.95 -57.93 76.60
CA ASN A 152 16.91 -57.10 77.24
C ASN A 152 15.98 -56.16 76.42
N PRO A 153 14.69 -56.56 76.23
CA PRO A 153 13.62 -55.68 75.76
C PRO A 153 12.62 -55.33 76.87
N LYS A 154 12.71 -54.14 77.48
CA LYS A 154 11.60 -53.55 78.28
C LYS A 154 11.57 -52.03 78.13
N SER A 155 10.47 -51.52 77.56
CA SER A 155 9.97 -50.13 77.55
C SER A 155 10.17 -49.28 76.27
N ALA A 156 9.08 -49.10 75.53
CA ALA A 156 8.90 -48.02 74.57
C ALA A 156 7.53 -47.36 74.84
N LYS A 157 7.50 -46.04 75.05
CA LYS A 157 6.30 -45.21 75.17
C LYS A 157 6.31 -44.16 74.07
N SER A 158 5.17 -44.04 73.40
CA SER A 158 4.87 -43.23 72.22
C SER A 158 4.89 -41.72 72.49
N ARG A 159 5.27 -40.94 71.46
CA ARG A 159 5.02 -39.49 71.37
C ARG A 159 4.20 -39.19 70.13
N VAL A 160 3.25 -38.27 70.28
CA VAL A 160 2.29 -37.78 69.27
C VAL A 160 2.83 -36.48 68.67
N ILE A 161 2.79 -36.34 67.35
CA ILE A 161 3.17 -35.13 66.58
C ILE A 161 1.87 -34.37 66.24
N GLN A 162 1.89 -33.03 66.31
CA GLN A 162 0.78 -32.15 65.91
C GLN A 162 1.18 -31.37 64.64
N ASP A 163 0.25 -31.28 63.67
CA ASP A 163 0.43 -30.68 62.34
C ASP A 163 -0.16 -29.26 62.23
N ASP A 164 0.59 -28.31 61.65
CA ASP A 164 0.28 -26.87 61.51
C ASP A 164 -0.32 -26.46 60.12
N SER A 165 -1.13 -27.31 59.47
CA SER A 165 -1.54 -27.13 58.06
C SER A 165 -2.81 -26.30 57.78
N LEU A 166 -3.25 -25.41 58.68
CA LEU A 166 -4.64 -24.89 58.68
C LEU A 166 -4.96 -23.56 57.94
N PHE A 167 -4.07 -22.98 57.13
CA PHE A 167 -4.39 -21.72 56.43
C PHE A 167 -4.10 -21.74 54.92
N LEU A 168 -4.82 -22.57 54.17
CA LEU A 168 -4.90 -22.47 52.70
C LEU A 168 -6.35 -22.18 52.29
N VAL A 169 -6.65 -20.92 51.95
CA VAL A 169 -7.96 -20.55 51.39
C VAL A 169 -7.86 -20.66 49.87
N PRO A 170 -8.55 -21.61 49.22
CA PRO A 170 -8.50 -21.76 47.77
C PRO A 170 -9.27 -20.60 47.10
N TYR A 171 -8.59 -19.87 46.22
CA TYR A 171 -9.25 -18.86 45.37
C TYR A 171 -10.10 -19.56 44.30
N PRO A 172 -11.28 -19.02 43.95
CA PRO A 172 -12.12 -19.56 42.88
C PRO A 172 -11.36 -19.61 41.54
N ALA A 173 -11.42 -20.74 40.85
CA ALA A 173 -10.66 -20.96 39.60
C ALA A 173 -11.26 -20.28 38.36
N HIS A 174 -12.47 -19.71 38.45
CA HIS A 174 -13.24 -19.24 37.29
C HIS A 174 -13.59 -17.75 37.42
N TYR A 175 -12.73 -16.89 36.88
CA TYR A 175 -13.02 -15.47 36.69
C TYR A 175 -13.38 -15.19 35.23
N SER A 176 -14.43 -14.39 35.01
CA SER A 176 -14.73 -13.80 33.70
C SER A 176 -14.18 -12.38 33.66
N LEU A 177 -13.29 -12.11 32.70
CA LEU A 177 -12.79 -10.77 32.44
C LEU A 177 -13.87 -9.96 31.71
N ILE A 178 -14.27 -8.83 32.28
CA ILE A 178 -15.14 -7.84 31.65
C ILE A 178 -14.23 -6.73 31.12
N ILE A 179 -14.32 -6.46 29.82
CA ILE A 179 -13.60 -5.36 29.17
C ILE A 179 -14.62 -4.28 28.86
N ASP A 180 -14.45 -3.10 29.44
CA ASP A 180 -15.44 -2.01 29.31
C ASP A 180 -15.56 -1.50 27.86
N GLU A 181 -14.45 -1.46 27.11
CA GLU A 181 -14.43 -0.90 25.74
C GLU A 181 -13.71 -1.82 24.72
N PRO A 182 -14.33 -2.94 24.31
CA PRO A 182 -13.67 -3.91 23.42
C PRO A 182 -13.39 -3.34 22.01
N ARG A 183 -14.17 -2.37 21.55
CA ARG A 183 -14.07 -1.81 20.18
C ARG A 183 -12.86 -0.90 19.97
N ARG A 184 -12.29 -0.36 21.04
CA ARG A 184 -11.17 0.60 20.94
C ARG A 184 -9.89 -0.06 20.42
N CYS A 185 -9.64 -1.29 20.85
CA CYS A 185 -8.49 -2.07 20.40
C CYS A 185 -8.58 -2.49 18.92
N GLU A 186 -9.79 -2.67 18.37
CA GLU A 186 -9.98 -3.03 16.96
C GLU A 186 -9.76 -1.85 16.01
N GLN A 187 -10.19 -0.64 16.43
CA GLN A 187 -10.08 0.57 15.61
C GLN A 187 -8.63 1.07 15.55
N ASP A 188 -7.98 1.15 16.72
CA ASP A 188 -6.67 1.82 16.83
C ASP A 188 -5.49 0.85 16.68
N LYS A 189 -5.74 -0.48 16.78
CA LYS A 189 -4.73 -1.55 16.69
C LYS A 189 -3.43 -1.21 17.44
N PRO A 190 -3.51 -0.96 18.76
CA PRO A 190 -2.36 -0.50 19.52
C PRO A 190 -1.22 -1.52 19.47
N PHE A 191 0.03 -1.03 19.37
CA PHE A 191 1.22 -1.88 19.37
C PHE A 191 1.52 -2.48 20.77
N LEU A 192 0.96 -1.89 21.83
CA LEU A 192 1.17 -2.31 23.22
C LEU A 192 -0.10 -2.09 24.04
N VAL A 193 -0.48 -3.11 24.83
CA VAL A 193 -1.57 -3.04 25.82
C VAL A 193 -0.97 -3.29 27.20
N LEU A 194 -1.11 -2.33 28.12
CA LEU A 194 -0.60 -2.43 29.48
C LEU A 194 -1.73 -2.82 30.44
N LEU A 195 -1.64 -4.00 31.04
CA LEU A 195 -2.57 -4.49 32.06
C LEU A 195 -2.02 -4.15 33.44
N VAL A 196 -2.68 -3.24 34.16
CA VAL A 196 -2.29 -2.86 35.53
C VAL A 196 -3.34 -3.42 36.50
N PRO A 197 -2.97 -4.36 37.40
CA PRO A 197 -3.90 -4.82 38.43
C PRO A 197 -4.14 -3.67 39.42
N VAL A 198 -5.41 -3.33 39.65
CA VAL A 198 -5.82 -2.33 40.63
C VAL A 198 -6.46 -3.05 41.81
N SER A 199 -6.08 -2.66 43.03
CA SER A 199 -6.72 -3.18 44.25
C SER A 199 -8.14 -2.63 44.35
N PRO A 200 -9.16 -3.44 44.70
CA PRO A 200 -10.55 -2.98 44.78
C PRO A 200 -10.81 -1.95 45.89
N ALA A 201 -9.81 -1.63 46.73
CA ALA A 201 -9.98 -0.78 47.91
C ALA A 201 -9.95 0.75 47.65
N GLN A 202 -9.99 1.22 46.39
CA GLN A 202 -9.84 2.65 46.08
C GLN A 202 -10.89 3.24 45.11
N ASP A 203 -12.03 2.58 44.91
CA ASP A 203 -13.14 3.22 44.20
C ASP A 203 -13.91 4.15 45.14
N VAL A 204 -13.33 5.32 45.43
CA VAL A 204 -14.07 6.45 46.00
C VAL A 204 -14.72 7.20 44.82
N PRO A 205 -16.05 7.17 44.65
CA PRO A 205 -16.71 7.85 43.56
C PRO A 205 -16.57 9.37 43.77
N GLY A 206 -15.71 10.01 42.97
CA GLY A 206 -15.51 11.46 43.02
C GLY A 206 -14.12 11.96 42.62
N HIS A 207 -13.13 11.07 42.45
CA HIS A 207 -11.85 11.50 41.90
C HIS A 207 -11.85 11.36 40.38
N HIS A 208 -12.31 12.42 39.71
CA HIS A 208 -12.13 12.59 38.27
C HIS A 208 -10.63 12.50 37.98
N GLN A 209 -10.24 11.41 37.34
CA GLN A 209 -8.91 11.24 36.75
C GLN A 209 -8.73 12.40 35.77
N THR A 210 -7.99 13.43 36.18
CA THR A 210 -7.64 14.52 35.27
C THR A 210 -6.83 13.91 34.14
N ASP A 211 -7.37 13.99 32.94
CA ASP A 211 -6.75 13.61 31.66
C ASP A 211 -5.41 14.34 31.49
N LEU A 212 -4.35 13.82 32.12
CA LEU A 212 -2.98 14.33 31.96
C LEU A 212 -2.22 13.58 30.86
N GLY A 213 -2.94 12.97 29.92
CA GLY A 213 -2.38 12.06 28.91
C GLY A 213 -2.69 12.38 27.45
N GLN A 214 -3.52 13.37 27.12
CA GLN A 214 -3.62 13.85 25.74
C GLN A 214 -2.43 14.77 25.43
N ALA A 215 -1.30 14.15 25.11
CA ALA A 215 -0.26 14.81 24.36
C ALA A 215 -0.80 15.06 22.94
N ASP A 216 -1.40 16.23 22.74
CA ASP A 216 -1.66 16.80 21.43
C ASP A 216 -0.31 17.03 20.74
N VAL A 217 0.18 16.00 20.02
CA VAL A 217 1.28 16.14 19.07
C VAL A 217 0.72 16.79 17.80
N ARG A 218 0.34 18.07 17.93
CA ARG A 218 0.05 18.99 16.82
C ARG A 218 0.89 20.25 16.98
N ALA A 219 2.20 20.08 16.93
CA ALA A 219 3.14 21.16 16.70
C ALA A 219 3.91 20.90 15.40
N GLY A 220 3.60 21.67 14.35
CA GLY A 220 4.50 21.85 13.21
C GLY A 220 3.92 21.57 11.81
N GLN A 221 3.11 22.49 11.28
CA GLN A 221 3.38 23.21 10.02
C GLN A 221 2.16 24.01 9.59
N THR A 222 2.05 25.22 10.12
CA THR A 222 1.33 26.32 9.50
C THR A 222 2.10 26.78 8.27
N GLY A 223 1.84 26.17 7.12
CA GLY A 223 2.16 26.70 5.80
C GLY A 223 0.96 27.47 5.26
N ALA A 224 0.61 28.59 5.88
CA ALA A 224 -0.38 29.52 5.37
C ALA A 224 0.21 30.24 4.15
N ALA A 225 0.03 29.67 2.95
CA ALA A 225 0.19 30.40 1.71
C ALA A 225 -1.09 31.19 1.45
N LEU A 226 -0.96 32.49 1.66
CA LEU A 226 -1.90 33.54 1.26
C LEU A 226 -2.36 33.34 -0.20
N LEU A 227 -3.66 33.52 -0.40
CA LEU A 227 -4.29 33.72 -1.70
C LEU A 227 -3.60 34.86 -2.48
N PRO A 228 -3.72 34.87 -3.81
CA PRO A 228 -4.20 36.12 -4.39
C PRO A 228 -5.43 35.93 -5.28
N VAL A 229 -6.44 36.72 -4.93
CA VAL A 229 -7.17 37.67 -5.78
C VAL A 229 -7.78 37.12 -7.09
N ARG A 230 -9.12 37.14 -7.07
CA ARG A 230 -10.01 37.20 -8.23
C ARG A 230 -9.59 38.36 -9.12
N ASP A 231 -9.38 38.11 -10.41
CA ASP A 231 -9.71 39.09 -11.43
C ASP A 231 -10.80 38.52 -12.34
N ARG A 232 -11.89 39.30 -12.40
CA ARG A 232 -12.95 39.20 -13.39
C ARG A 232 -12.37 39.60 -14.75
N TYR A 233 -12.76 38.90 -15.81
CA TYR A 233 -13.39 39.45 -17.03
C TYR A 233 -13.97 38.30 -17.85
#